data_AF-A0AA40FZP1-F1
#
_entry.id   AF-A0AA40FZP1-F1
#
_cell.length_a   1.000
_cell.length_b   1.000
_cell.length_c   1.000
_cell.angle_alpha   90.00
_cell.angle_beta   90.00
_cell.angle_gamma   90.00
#
_symmetry.space_group_name_H-M   'P 1'
#
loop_
_entity.id
_entity.type
_entity.pdbx_description
1 polymer ?
#
loop_
_entity_poly.entity_id
_entity_poly.type
_entity_poly.pdbx_seq_one_letter_code
_entity_poly.pdbx_strand_id
1 'polypeptide(L)'
;MNWQTVDDLYLRDNKLFAQLVGVWPYQERFTKFFIRLVIFVLVIVALTTQASRVIVFYSIDTLMDEVVYLVITATVPIKQYNYILNEKQLEELLREIVFDHQMERPKEEMEILDTYYRKALIFSFIYKGNE
;
A
#
# COMPACT_ATOMS: atom_id res chain seq x y z
N MET A 1 -7.00 -21.70 -13.49
CA MET A 1 -6.03 -20.70 -13.98
C MET A 1 -4.79 -20.77 -13.07
N ASN A 2 -3.56 -20.66 -13.60
CA ASN A 2 -2.33 -20.97 -12.84
C ASN A 2 -1.93 -19.83 -11.88
N TRP A 3 -1.15 -20.11 -10.83
CA TRP A 3 -0.68 -19.12 -9.84
C TRP A 3 -0.08 -17.87 -10.48
N GLN A 4 0.74 -18.09 -11.51
CA GLN A 4 1.40 -17.03 -12.28
C GLN A 4 0.38 -16.11 -12.98
N THR A 5 -0.77 -16.63 -13.39
CA THR A 5 -1.78 -15.81 -14.08
C THR A 5 -2.55 -14.93 -13.10
N VAL A 6 -2.81 -15.38 -11.87
CA VAL A 6 -3.47 -14.54 -10.85
C VAL A 6 -2.51 -13.46 -10.35
N ASP A 7 -1.27 -13.84 -10.05
CA ASP A 7 -0.22 -12.92 -9.60
C ASP A 7 0.06 -11.84 -10.66
N ASP A 8 0.25 -12.23 -11.92
CA ASP A 8 0.67 -11.32 -13.00
C ASP A 8 -0.49 -10.49 -13.58
N LEU A 9 -1.72 -10.99 -13.55
CA LEU A 9 -2.88 -10.27 -14.09
C LEU A 9 -3.57 -9.39 -13.06
N TYR A 10 -3.73 -9.85 -11.81
CA TYR A 10 -4.56 -9.18 -10.80
C TYR A 10 -3.77 -8.49 -9.69
N LEU A 11 -2.63 -9.05 -9.30
CA LEU A 11 -1.85 -8.53 -8.18
C LEU A 11 -0.64 -7.70 -8.62
N ARG A 12 -0.28 -7.70 -9.89
CA ARG A 12 0.95 -7.08 -10.40
C ARG A 12 1.13 -5.63 -9.98
N ASP A 13 0.15 -4.74 -10.22
CA ASP A 13 0.28 -3.34 -9.83
C ASP A 13 0.38 -3.20 -8.30
N ASN A 14 -0.53 -3.85 -7.56
CA ASN A 14 -0.55 -3.81 -6.10
C ASN A 14 0.76 -4.35 -5.49
N LYS A 15 1.34 -5.40 -6.10
CA LYS A 15 2.61 -6.01 -5.74
C LYS A 15 3.77 -5.05 -5.97
N LEU A 16 3.81 -4.38 -7.12
CA LEU A 16 4.85 -3.38 -7.42
C LEU A 16 4.83 -2.25 -6.38
N PHE A 17 3.67 -1.64 -6.12
CA PHE A 17 3.56 -0.57 -5.12
C PHE A 17 3.86 -1.06 -3.70
N ALA A 18 3.38 -2.24 -3.31
CA ALA A 18 3.67 -2.80 -2.00
C ALA A 18 5.16 -3.13 -1.82
N GLN A 19 5.86 -3.55 -2.89
CA GLN A 19 7.30 -3.78 -2.87
C GLN A 19 8.10 -2.48 -2.77
N LEU A 20 7.66 -1.43 -3.48
CA LEU A 20 8.28 -0.09 -3.41
C LEU A 20 8.21 0.52 -2.00
N VAL A 21 7.13 0.26 -1.27
CA VAL A 21 6.93 0.75 0.10
C VAL A 21 7.48 -0.21 1.16
N GLY A 22 7.93 -1.40 0.76
CA GLY A 22 8.48 -2.40 1.68
C GLY A 22 7.41 -3.03 2.58
N VAL A 23 6.19 -3.17 2.06
CA VAL A 23 5.05 -3.78 2.75
C VAL A 23 4.82 -5.22 2.28
N TRP A 24 5.17 -5.54 1.03
CA TRP A 24 4.90 -6.85 0.43
C TRP A 24 5.46 -8.00 1.29
N PRO A 25 4.64 -9.02 1.65
CA PRO A 25 5.05 -10.06 2.59
C PRO A 25 6.13 -10.99 2.01
N TYR A 26 6.07 -11.30 0.72
CA TYR A 26 7.03 -12.20 0.05
C TYR A 26 8.32 -11.51 -0.44
N GLN A 27 8.62 -10.30 0.05
CA GLN A 27 9.83 -9.54 -0.33
C GLN A 27 11.01 -9.94 0.56
N GLU A 28 12.23 -9.87 0.01
CA GLU A 28 13.46 -10.14 0.79
C GLU A 28 13.56 -9.26 2.04
N ARG A 29 13.86 -9.89 3.17
CA ARG A 29 13.87 -9.25 4.49
C ARG A 29 14.83 -8.05 4.55
N PHE A 30 15.99 -8.15 3.91
CA PHE A 30 16.98 -7.07 3.88
C PHE A 30 16.51 -5.88 3.05
N THR A 31 16.02 -6.13 1.84
CA THR A 31 15.43 -5.11 0.96
C THR A 31 14.26 -4.40 1.64
N LYS A 32 13.38 -5.18 2.29
CA LYS A 32 12.24 -4.65 3.04
C LYS A 32 12.68 -3.73 4.17
N PHE A 33 13.69 -4.15 4.94
CA PHE A 33 14.27 -3.34 6.01
C PHE A 33 14.89 -2.04 5.48
N PHE A 34 15.66 -2.11 4.39
CA PHE A 34 16.29 -0.94 3.79
C PHE A 34 15.26 0.08 3.28
N ILE A 35 14.23 -0.38 2.56
CA ILE A 35 13.15 0.48 2.08
C ILE A 35 12.41 1.15 3.25
N ARG A 36 12.05 0.38 4.28
CA ARG A 36 11.39 0.89 5.49
C ARG A 36 12.24 1.95 6.19
N LEU A 37 13.56 1.74 6.26
CA LEU A 37 14.50 2.69 6.84
C LEU A 37 14.57 3.99 6.03
N VAL A 38 14.67 3.90 4.70
CA VAL A 38 14.68 5.08 3.82
C VAL A 38 13.39 5.89 3.98
N ILE A 39 12.23 5.24 3.95
CA ILE A 39 10.93 5.90 4.16
C ILE A 39 10.88 6.58 5.53
N PHE A 40 11.35 5.92 6.57
CA PHE A 40 11.37 6.48 7.92
C PHE A 40 12.24 7.73 8.02
N VAL A 41 13.43 7.73 7.41
CA VAL A 41 14.31 8.91 7.33
C VAL A 41 13.64 10.05 6.57
N LEU A 42 13.00 9.77 5.43
CA LEU A 42 12.27 10.76 4.65
C LEU A 42 11.12 11.39 5.45
N VAL A 43 10.34 10.58 6.17
CA VAL A 43 9.24 11.05 7.03
C VAL A 43 9.77 11.95 8.15
N ILE A 44 10.88 11.60 8.80
CA ILE A 44 11.49 12.44 9.84
C ILE A 44 11.88 13.80 9.25
N VAL A 45 12.61 13.80 8.14
CA VAL A 45 13.06 15.03 7.47
C VAL A 45 11.86 15.90 7.07
N ALA A 46 10.80 15.29 6.52
CA ALA A 46 9.58 15.98 6.14
C ALA A 46 8.87 16.59 7.36
N LEU A 47 8.67 15.83 8.43
CA LEU A 47 8.03 16.31 9.66
C LEU A 47 8.83 17.44 10.31
N THR A 48 10.17 17.32 10.38
CA THR A 48 11.03 18.37 10.93
C THR A 48 10.94 19.65 10.10
N THR A 49 10.92 19.54 8.77
CA THR A 49 10.82 20.70 7.87
C THR A 49 9.46 21.39 8.00
N GLN A 50 8.36 20.62 7.98
CA GLN A 50 7.00 21.15 8.15
C GLN A 50 6.81 21.80 9.52
N ALA A 51 7.25 21.14 10.59
CA ALA A 51 7.20 21.69 11.94
C ALA A 51 8.05 22.97 12.07
N SER A 52 9.25 22.99 11.50
CA SER A 52 10.11 24.17 11.49
C SER A 52 9.44 25.36 10.80
N ARG A 53 8.80 25.14 9.65
CA ARG A 53 8.07 26.19 8.91
C ARG A 53 6.93 26.78 9.76
N VAL A 54 6.14 25.93 10.42
CA VAL A 54 5.04 26.37 11.29
C VAL A 54 5.56 27.16 12.51
N ILE A 55 6.69 26.74 13.10
CA ILE A 55 7.26 27.41 14.28
C ILE A 55 7.90 28.76 13.91
N VAL A 56 8.68 28.81 12.82
CA VAL A 56 9.44 30.01 12.42
C VAL A 56 8.52 31.06 11.78
N PHE A 57 7.57 30.65 10.96
CA PHE A 57 6.63 31.54 10.26
C PHE A 57 5.22 31.44 10.85
N TYR A 58 5.15 31.48 12.18
CA TYR A 58 3.93 31.27 12.94
C TYR A 58 2.84 32.28 12.53
N SER A 59 1.87 31.79 11.76
CA SER A 59 0.63 32.48 11.40
C SER A 59 -0.47 31.43 11.21
N ILE A 60 -1.74 31.82 11.39
CA ILE A 60 -2.88 30.92 11.16
C ILE A 60 -2.93 30.48 9.70
N ASP A 61 -2.60 31.36 8.77
CA ASP A 61 -2.56 31.06 7.34
C ASP A 61 -1.49 30.01 7.02
N THR A 62 -0.26 30.18 7.54
CA THR A 62 0.82 29.19 7.40
C THR A 62 0.43 27.83 7.98
N LEU A 63 -0.28 27.81 9.12
CA LEU A 63 -0.72 26.57 9.75
C LEU A 63 -1.77 25.86 8.89
N MET A 64 -2.74 26.61 8.34
CA MET A 64 -3.78 26.05 7.48
C MET A 64 -3.21 25.46 6.19
N ASP A 65 -2.20 26.09 5.60
CA ASP A 65 -1.51 25.58 4.41
C ASP A 65 -0.74 24.28 4.71
N GLU A 66 -0.12 24.17 5.88
CA GLU A 66 0.72 23.03 6.27
C GLU A 66 -0.06 21.88 6.90
N VAL A 67 -1.29 22.10 7.38
CA VAL A 67 -2.04 21.08 8.14
C VAL A 67 -2.29 19.81 7.33
N VAL A 68 -2.57 19.95 6.03
CA VAL A 68 -2.82 18.81 5.13
C VAL A 68 -1.55 17.99 4.96
N TYR A 69 -0.41 18.65 4.76
CA TYR A 69 0.88 17.98 4.61
C TYR A 69 1.31 17.28 5.90
N LEU A 70 1.08 17.91 7.06
CA LEU A 70 1.34 17.30 8.37
C LEU A 70 0.51 16.04 8.58
N VAL A 71 -0.79 16.09 8.25
CA VAL A 71 -1.68 14.92 8.38
C VAL A 71 -1.22 13.78 7.45
N ILE A 72 -0.90 14.07 6.19
CA ILE A 72 -0.41 13.05 5.24
C ILE A 72 0.90 12.44 5.75
N THR A 73 1.86 13.28 6.14
CA THR A 73 3.18 12.85 6.59
C THR A 73 3.10 12.03 7.88
N ALA A 74 2.20 12.39 8.79
CA ALA A 74 1.93 11.62 10.01
C ALA A 74 1.18 10.29 9.74
N THR A 75 0.38 10.20 8.68
CA THR A 75 -0.35 8.97 8.33
C THR A 75 0.57 7.87 7.80
N VAL A 76 1.63 8.24 7.08
CA VAL A 76 2.62 7.29 6.52
C VAL A 76 3.21 6.35 7.57
N PRO A 77 3.83 6.81 8.68
CA PRO A 77 4.40 5.92 9.68
C PRO A 77 3.35 5.07 10.40
N ILE A 78 2.14 5.61 10.62
CA ILE A 78 1.03 4.86 11.22
C ILE A 78 0.65 3.67 10.32
N LYS A 79 0.47 3.91 9.02
CA LYS A 79 0.20 2.87 8.02
C LYS A 79 1.34 1.87 7.94
N GLN A 80 2.59 2.34 7.89
CA GLN A 80 3.76 1.48 7.82
C GLN A 80 3.87 0.55 9.04
N TYR A 81 3.61 1.08 10.24
CA TYR A 81 3.60 0.31 11.48
C TYR A 81 2.46 -0.72 11.49
N ASN A 82 1.26 -0.34 11.03
CA ASN A 82 0.14 -1.26 10.90
C ASN A 82 0.47 -2.45 9.98
N TYR A 83 1.13 -2.20 8.84
CA TYR A 83 1.57 -3.26 7.95
C TYR A 83 2.63 -4.17 8.54
N ILE A 84 3.53 -3.64 9.36
CA ILE A 84 4.54 -4.45 10.07
C ILE A 84 3.86 -5.38 11.07
N LEU A 85 2.90 -4.87 11.85
CA LEU A 85 2.17 -5.66 12.84
C LEU A 85 1.30 -6.75 12.19
N ASN A 86 0.60 -6.39 11.11
CA ASN A 86 -0.36 -7.26 10.43
C ASN A 86 0.25 -7.98 9.22
N GLU A 87 1.58 -8.07 9.14
CA GLU A 87 2.29 -8.65 8.00
C GLU A 87 1.86 -10.11 7.73
N LYS A 88 1.68 -10.89 8.79
CA LYS A 88 1.21 -12.29 8.69
C LYS A 88 -0.24 -12.38 8.19
N GLN A 89 -1.10 -11.48 8.64
CA GLN A 89 -2.50 -11.44 8.21
C GLN A 89 -2.58 -11.07 6.72
N LEU A 90 -1.73 -10.13 6.27
CA LEU A 90 -1.64 -9.78 4.86
C LEU A 90 -1.14 -10.97 4.01
N GLU A 91 -0.14 -11.71 4.51
CA GLU A 91 0.34 -12.92 3.84
C GLU A 91 -0.75 -13.99 3.73
N GLU A 92 -1.50 -14.22 4.81
CA GLU A 92 -2.60 -15.18 4.86
C GLU A 92 -3.72 -14.80 3.90
N LEU A 93 -4.16 -13.54 3.90
CA LEU A 93 -5.17 -13.03 2.96
C LEU A 93 -4.73 -13.21 1.50
N LEU A 94 -3.49 -12.89 1.15
CA LEU A 94 -2.99 -13.08 -0.21
C LEU A 94 -2.94 -14.55 -0.60
N ARG A 95 -2.58 -15.42 0.34
CA ARG A 95 -2.57 -16.87 0.13
C ARG A 95 -3.98 -17.42 -0.10
N GLU A 96 -4.96 -16.98 0.69
CA GLU A 96 -6.36 -17.37 0.55
C GLU A 96 -6.96 -16.91 -0.77
N ILE A 97 -6.72 -15.65 -1.19
CA ILE A 97 -7.16 -15.12 -2.49
C ILE A 97 -6.69 -16.01 -3.65
N VAL A 98 -5.42 -16.43 -3.58
CA VAL A 98 -4.81 -17.31 -4.57
C VAL A 98 -5.41 -18.72 -4.51
N PHE A 99 -5.57 -19.27 -3.30
CA PHE A 99 -6.13 -20.60 -3.09
C PHE A 99 -7.58 -20.69 -3.58
N ASP A 100 -8.41 -19.71 -3.23
CA ASP A 100 -9.81 -19.63 -3.61
C ASP A 100 -10.00 -19.57 -5.12
N HIS A 101 -9.07 -18.94 -5.84
CA HIS A 101 -9.11 -18.89 -7.30
C HIS A 101 -8.68 -20.21 -7.97
N GLN A 102 -7.90 -21.05 -7.28
CA GLN A 102 -7.45 -22.35 -7.79
C GLN A 102 -8.41 -23.49 -7.44
N MET A 103 -9.29 -23.27 -6.45
CA MET A 103 -10.29 -24.24 -6.04
C MET A 103 -11.36 -24.42 -7.11
N GLU A 104 -11.74 -25.67 -7.38
CA GLU A 104 -12.83 -25.98 -8.31
C GLU A 104 -14.16 -25.57 -7.68
N ARG A 105 -14.83 -24.59 -8.32
CA ARG A 105 -16.09 -24.01 -7.85
C ARG A 105 -17.15 -24.00 -8.96
N PRO A 106 -18.45 -23.94 -8.61
CA PRO A 106 -19.52 -23.79 -9.58
C PRO A 106 -19.28 -22.58 -10.51
N LYS A 107 -19.73 -22.69 -11.76
CA LYS A 107 -19.52 -21.64 -12.78
C LYS A 107 -20.06 -20.27 -12.34
N GLU A 108 -21.19 -20.25 -11.66
CA GLU A 108 -21.83 -19.03 -11.14
C GLU A 108 -20.93 -18.31 -10.12
N GLU A 109 -20.31 -19.04 -9.20
CA GLU A 109 -19.39 -18.47 -8.21
C GLU A 109 -18.12 -17.92 -8.87
N MET A 110 -17.61 -18.62 -9.88
CA MET A 110 -16.45 -18.15 -10.64
C MET A 110 -16.73 -16.86 -11.43
N GLU A 111 -17.95 -16.71 -11.95
CA GLU A 111 -18.38 -15.49 -12.65
C GLU A 111 -18.47 -14.28 -11.71
N ILE A 112 -18.98 -14.50 -10.49
CA ILE A 112 -19.00 -13.47 -9.44
C ILE A 112 -17.57 -13.06 -9.09
N LEU A 113 -16.70 -14.05 -8.84
CA LEU A 113 -15.32 -13.82 -8.45
C LEU A 113 -14.57 -13.01 -9.53
N ASP A 114 -14.73 -13.39 -10.80
CA ASP A 114 -14.12 -12.69 -11.94
C ASP A 114 -14.66 -11.25 -12.11
N THR A 115 -15.95 -11.03 -11.85
CA THR A 115 -16.56 -9.69 -11.86
C THR A 115 -15.91 -8.77 -10.83
N TYR A 116 -15.69 -9.25 -9.60
CA TYR A 116 -15.04 -8.46 -8.55
C TYR A 116 -13.56 -8.22 -8.84
N TYR A 117 -12.85 -9.22 -9.40
CA TYR A 117 -11.47 -9.03 -9.83
C TYR A 117 -11.33 -7.96 -10.91
N ARG A 118 -12.21 -7.94 -11.93
CA ARG A 118 -12.23 -6.88 -12.95
C ARG A 118 -12.51 -5.50 -12.35
N LYS A 119 -13.44 -5.41 -11.40
CA LYS A 119 -13.68 -4.14 -10.70
C LYS A 119 -12.43 -3.69 -9.94
N ALA A 120 -11.76 -4.60 -9.24
CA ALA A 120 -10.52 -4.31 -8.52
C ALA A 120 -9.43 -3.77 -9.46
N LEU A 121 -9.28 -4.35 -10.66
CA LEU A 121 -8.35 -3.84 -11.67
C LEU A 121 -8.69 -2.42 -12.11
N ILE A 122 -9.96 -2.12 -12.37
CA ILE A 122 -10.40 -0.77 -12.74
C ILE A 122 -10.08 0.22 -11.61
N PHE A 123 -10.33 -0.16 -10.35
CA PHE A 123 -9.99 0.68 -9.21
C PHE A 123 -8.49 0.92 -9.08
N SER A 124 -7.66 -0.13 -9.19
CA SER A 124 -6.20 -0.01 -9.19
C SER A 124 -5.70 0.87 -10.34
N PHE A 125 -6.30 0.75 -11.52
CA PHE A 125 -5.96 1.58 -12.68
C PHE A 125 -6.33 3.06 -12.48
N ILE A 126 -7.53 3.36 -11.98
CA ILE A 126 -7.96 4.73 -11.68
C ILE A 126 -7.06 5.36 -10.61
N TYR A 127 -6.73 4.61 -9.57
CA TYR A 127 -5.85 5.08 -8.51
C TYR A 127 -4.46 5.44 -9.05
N LYS A 128 -3.93 4.63 -9.98
CA LYS A 128 -2.66 4.89 -10.68
C LYS A 128 -2.72 6.05 -11.68
N GLY A 129 -3.84 6.22 -12.39
CA GLY A 129 -3.98 7.21 -13.47
C GLY A 129 -4.31 8.64 -13.04
N ASN A 130 -4.58 8.86 -11.75
CA ASN A 130 -4.84 10.18 -11.15
C ASN A 130 -3.59 10.79 -10.47
N GLU A 131 -2.41 10.18 -10.60
CA GLU A 131 -1.09 10.75 -10.29
C GLU A 131 -0.36 11.16 -11.58
#